data_AF-A0A7C5T9L5-F1
#
_entry.id   AF-A0A7C5T9L5-F1
#
_cell.length_a   1.000
_cell.length_b   1.000
_cell.length_c   1.000
_cell.angle_alpha   90.00
_cell.angle_beta   90.00
_cell.angle_gamma   90.00
#
_symmetry.space_group_name_H-M   'P 1'
#
loop_
_entity.id
_entity.type
_entity.pdbx_description
1 polymer ?
#
loop_
_entity_poly.entity_id
_entity_poly.type
_entity_poly.pdbx_seq_one_letter_code
_entity_poly.pdbx_strand_id
1 'polypeptide(L)'
;MPRFRQTSEILKLMHRKENIRNIGIIAHIDHGKTTMTDSLLAEAGLLSPRIAGEARALDYLEEEQKRGITLKTANISLLHE
;
A
#
# COMPACT_ATOMS: atom_id res chain seq x y z
N MET A 1 6.42 17.95 2.99
CA MET A 1 5.30 18.00 3.97
C MET A 1 4.59 16.67 3.88
N PRO A 2 4.35 15.95 4.99
CA PRO A 2 3.64 14.69 4.89
C PRO A 2 2.18 14.95 4.44
N ARG A 3 1.75 14.31 3.35
CA ARG A 3 0.40 14.41 2.77
C ARG A 3 -0.62 13.59 3.57
N PHE A 4 -0.57 13.62 4.90
CA PHE A 4 -1.57 12.93 5.70
C PHE A 4 -2.83 13.80 5.79
N ARG A 5 -3.86 13.43 5.03
CA ARG A 5 -5.21 13.97 5.21
C ARG A 5 -5.81 13.40 6.50
N GLN A 6 -6.67 14.18 7.15
CA GLN A 6 -7.43 13.66 8.29
C GLN A 6 -8.47 12.65 7.80
N THR A 7 -8.79 11.64 8.62
CA THR A 7 -9.81 10.63 8.31
C THR A 7 -11.15 11.26 7.91
N SER A 8 -11.48 12.41 8.51
CA SER A 8 -12.68 13.20 8.21
C SER A 8 -12.74 13.70 6.76
N GLU A 9 -11.61 14.07 6.16
CA GLU A 9 -11.52 14.51 4.76
C GLU A 9 -11.68 13.32 3.80
N ILE A 10 -11.05 12.18 4.12
CA ILE A 10 -11.18 10.95 3.33
C ILE A 10 -12.64 10.51 3.27
N LEU A 11 -13.36 10.51 4.40
CA LEU A 11 -14.77 10.16 4.44
C LEU A 11 -15.64 11.03 3.52
N LYS A 12 -15.34 12.33 3.41
CA LYS A 12 -16.04 13.23 2.47
C LYS A 12 -15.73 12.88 1.02
N LEU A 13 -14.48 12.57 0.71
CA LEU A 13 -14.05 12.19 -0.64
C LEU A 13 -14.67 10.85 -1.09
N MET A 14 -14.91 9.92 -0.16
CA MET A 14 -15.53 8.62 -0.45
C MET A 14 -16.97 8.74 -1.01
N HIS A 15 -17.63 9.88 -0.87
CA HIS A 15 -18.94 10.11 -1.49
C HIS A 15 -18.88 10.30 -3.01
N ARG A 16 -17.72 10.70 -3.56
CA ARG A 16 -17.49 10.85 -5.02
C ARG A 16 -17.00 9.54 -5.62
N LYS A 17 -17.91 8.58 -5.77
CA LYS A 17 -17.60 7.20 -6.20
C LYS A 17 -16.89 7.15 -7.57
N GLU A 18 -17.18 8.10 -8.45
CA GLU A 18 -16.57 8.26 -9.76
C GLU A 18 -15.05 8.47 -9.72
N ASN A 19 -14.50 8.93 -8.58
CA ASN A 19 -13.07 9.15 -8.37
C ASN A 19 -12.36 7.98 -7.68
N ILE A 20 -13.10 6.95 -7.25
CA ILE A 20 -12.53 5.79 -6.54
C ILE A 20 -12.06 4.76 -7.55
N ARG A 21 -10.86 4.21 -7.35
CA ARG A 21 -10.30 3.11 -8.15
C ARG A 21 -9.95 1.94 -7.24
N ASN A 22 -10.70 0.86 -7.38
CA ASN A 22 -10.37 -0.41 -6.73
C ASN A 22 -9.40 -1.17 -7.63
N ILE A 23 -8.17 -1.37 -7.15
CA ILE A 23 -7.09 -2.01 -7.90
C ILE A 23 -6.61 -3.22 -7.10
N GLY A 24 -6.49 -4.37 -7.78
CA GLY A 24 -5.85 -5.56 -7.24
C GLY A 24 -4.50 -5.77 -7.92
N ILE A 25 -3.48 -6.16 -7.16
CA ILE A 25 -2.16 -6.50 -7.71
C ILE A 25 -1.99 -8.00 -7.63
N ILE A 26 -1.81 -8.62 -8.79
CA ILE A 26 -1.57 -10.06 -8.94
C ILE A 26 -0.21 -10.21 -9.62
N ALA A 27 0.65 -11.05 -9.06
CA ALA A 27 1.96 -11.32 -9.61
C ALA A 27 2.38 -12.75 -9.31
N HIS A 28 3.32 -13.27 -10.09
CA HIS A 28 4.02 -14.50 -9.75
C HIS A 28 4.95 -14.30 -8.54
N ILE A 29 5.39 -15.40 -7.92
CA ILE A 29 6.37 -15.36 -6.84
C ILE A 29 7.65 -14.67 -7.34
N ASP A 30 8.28 -13.86 -6.49
CA ASP A 30 9.50 -13.10 -6.79
C ASP A 30 9.41 -12.04 -7.91
N HIS A 31 8.20 -11.67 -8.35
CA HIS A 31 8.01 -10.60 -9.36
C HIS A 31 7.92 -9.18 -8.76
N GLY A 32 8.41 -8.97 -7.53
CA GLY A 32 8.50 -7.63 -6.95
C GLY A 32 7.17 -6.98 -6.56
N LYS A 33 6.08 -7.75 -6.41
CA LYS A 33 4.77 -7.24 -5.96
C LYS A 33 4.88 -6.43 -4.67
N THR A 34 5.55 -6.98 -3.65
CA THR A 34 5.67 -6.33 -2.34
C THR A 34 6.54 -5.07 -2.42
N THR A 35 7.59 -5.08 -3.24
CA THR A 35 8.42 -3.90 -3.52
C THR A 35 7.62 -2.80 -4.21
N MET A 36 6.77 -3.16 -5.18
CA MET A 36 5.88 -2.21 -5.83
C MET A 36 4.88 -1.60 -4.84
N THR A 37 4.25 -2.41 -3.98
CA THR A 37 3.30 -1.89 -2.99
C THR A 37 3.96 -0.97 -1.95
N ASP A 38 5.17 -1.30 -1.50
CA ASP A 38 5.93 -0.43 -0.60
C ASP A 38 6.29 0.90 -1.27
N SER A 39 6.59 0.89 -2.57
CA SER A 39 6.86 2.11 -3.34
C SER A 39 5.64 3.02 -3.42
N LEU A 40 4.44 2.43 -3.60
CA LEU A 40 3.18 3.16 -3.57
C LEU A 40 2.89 3.75 -2.18
N LEU A 41 3.16 3.00 -1.11
CA LEU A 41 3.05 3.50 0.25
C LEU A 41 4.01 4.66 0.52
N ALA A 42 5.23 4.58 -0.01
CA ALA A 42 6.23 5.64 0.12
C ALA A 42 5.83 6.92 -0.63
N GLU A 43 5.27 6.79 -1.84
CA GLU A 43 4.75 7.93 -2.61
C GLU A 43 3.57 8.61 -1.90
N ALA A 44 2.67 7.83 -1.31
CA ALA A 44 1.58 8.33 -0.48
C ALA A 44 2.05 8.91 0.87
N GLY A 45 3.34 8.81 1.20
CA GLY A 45 3.93 9.26 2.45
C GLY A 45 3.60 8.38 3.66
N LEU A 46 2.97 7.22 3.46
CA LEU A 46 2.62 6.25 4.51
C LEU A 46 3.83 5.40 4.95
N LEU A 47 4.86 5.30 4.11
CA LEU A 47 6.10 4.58 4.38
C LEU A 47 7.30 5.48 4.09
N SER A 48 8.38 5.34 4.84
CA SER A 48 9.62 6.07 4.51
C SER A 48 10.22 5.49 3.22
N PRO A 49 10.61 6.31 2.23
CA PRO A 49 11.28 5.83 1.02
C PRO A 49 12.56 5.03 1.29
N ARG A 50 13.21 5.26 2.45
CA ARG A 50 14.44 4.56 2.82
C ARG A 50 14.24 3.09 3.18
N ILE A 51 13.04 2.73 3.62
CA ILE A 51 12.70 1.36 4.03
C ILE A 51 11.75 0.68 3.02
N ALA A 52 11.38 1.38 1.96
CA ALA A 52 10.48 0.85 0.94
C ALA A 52 11.17 -0.32 0.21
N GLY A 53 10.50 -1.47 0.16
CA GLY A 53 11.01 -2.71 -0.42
C GLY A 53 11.67 -3.65 0.59
N GLU A 54 12.17 -3.11 1.70
CA GLU A 54 12.70 -3.89 2.83
C GLU A 54 11.62 -4.12 3.90
N ALA A 55 10.81 -3.11 4.18
CA ALA A 55 9.77 -3.16 5.21
C ALA A 55 8.69 -4.18 4.89
N ARG A 56 8.36 -4.36 3.60
CA ARG A 56 7.30 -5.25 3.12
C ARG A 56 6.03 -5.04 3.92
N ALA A 57 5.58 -3.79 3.98
CA ALA A 57 4.66 -3.31 5.02
C ALA A 57 3.29 -4.00 4.99
N LEU A 58 2.92 -4.61 3.86
CA LEU A 58 1.67 -5.34 3.68
C LEU A 58 1.77 -6.83 4.02
N ASP A 59 2.98 -7.38 4.09
CA ASP A 59 3.25 -8.76 4.47
C ASP A 59 3.43 -8.82 6.00
N TYR A 60 2.34 -8.73 6.76
CA TYR A 60 2.38 -8.57 8.23
C TYR A 60 2.52 -9.90 9.00
N LEU A 61 2.40 -11.06 8.34
CA LEU A 61 2.67 -12.34 8.98
C LEU A 61 4.17 -12.60 9.06
N GLU A 62 4.63 -13.20 10.16
CA GLU A 62 6.04 -13.51 10.36
C GLU A 62 6.58 -14.46 9.27
N GLU A 63 5.76 -15.42 8.85
CA GLU A 63 6.08 -16.37 7.78
C GLU A 63 6.16 -15.71 6.41
N GLU A 64 5.36 -14.67 6.15
CA GLU A 64 5.42 -13.88 4.91
C GLU A 64 6.76 -13.14 4.83
N GLN A 65 7.15 -12.48 5.91
CA GLN A 65 8.44 -11.77 6.02
C GLN A 65 9.64 -12.72 5.86
N LYS A 66 9.63 -13.85 6.59
CA LYS A 66 10.69 -14.86 6.55
C LYS A 66 10.87 -15.49 5.17
N ARG A 67 9.77 -15.71 4.46
CA ARG A 67 9.78 -16.43 3.16
C ARG A 67 9.77 -15.50 1.94
N GLY A 68 9.50 -14.20 2.11
CA GLY A 68 9.37 -13.26 1.00
C GLY A 68 8.17 -13.54 0.10
N ILE A 69 7.09 -14.07 0.66
CA ILE A 69 5.85 -14.39 -0.06
C ILE A 69 4.67 -13.64 0.55
N THR A 70 3.60 -13.48 -0.21
CA THR A 70 2.32 -12.99 0.30
C THR A 70 1.35 -14.16 0.38
N LEU A 71 0.89 -14.47 1.59
CA LEU A 71 -0.07 -15.52 1.91
C LEU A 71 -1.49 -14.95 2.02
N LYS A 72 -1.62 -13.73 2.56
CA LYS A 72 -2.91 -13.06 2.77
C LYS A 72 -2.98 -11.74 2.01
N THR A 73 -4.16 -11.45 1.50
CA THR A 73 -4.45 -10.14 0.92
C THR A 73 -4.49 -9.08 2.03
N ALA A 74 -3.82 -7.96 1.80
CA ALA A 74 -3.95 -6.75 2.57
C ALA A 74 -4.53 -5.63 1.70
N ASN A 75 -5.32 -4.75 2.31
CA ASN A 75 -5.98 -3.65 1.61
C ASN A 75 -5.46 -2.32 2.15
N ILE A 76 -5.13 -1.42 1.24
CA ILE A 76 -4.72 -0.05 1.55
C ILE A 76 -5.52 0.94 0.72
N SER A 77 -5.66 2.15 1.23
CA SER A 77 -6.22 3.28 0.50
C SER A 77 -5.13 4.32 0.28
N LEU A 78 -4.94 4.69 -0.97
CA LEU A 78 -3.97 5.69 -1.39
C LEU A 78 -4.73 6.89 -1.91
N LEU A 79 -4.36 8.08 -1.44
CA LEU A 79 -4.88 9.34 -1.96
C LEU A 79 -3.82 9.96 -2.86
N HIS A 80 -4.22 10.29 -4.08
CA HIS A 80 -3.40 11.01 -5.05
C HIS A 80 -4.18 12.25 -5.52
N GLU A 81 -3.45 13.34 -5.81
CA GLU A 81 -3.99 14.63 -6.27
C GLU A 81 -3.62 14.88 -7.73
#